data_AF-A0AAJ0A6E9-F1
#
_entry.id   AF-A0AAJ0A6E9-F1
#
_cell.length_a   1.000
_cell.length_b   1.000
_cell.length_c   1.000
_cell.angle_alpha   90.00
_cell.angle_beta   90.00
_cell.angle_gamma   90.00
#
_symmetry.space_group_name_H-M   'P 1'
#
loop_
_entity.id
_entity.type
_entity.pdbx_description
1 polymer ?
#
loop_
_entity_poly.entity_id
_entity_poly.type
_entity_poly.pdbx_seq_one_letter_code
_entity_poly.pdbx_strand_id
1 'polypeptide(L)'
;MRTLSRKDGAEFDITFELSAPDLLYGGLGIFQAGNYSTHDWVMPAGRTNGWISLSRFNLTIGSEKSLTWYDRQWGQVPQSWTWFRLHVPNEESGCPDNLYSILVWDDTPDGTGAFATVKLGASTQTIPVQTMVPGHRNWTSPYTGYTYSMDWYVKLADGKDLDISTIIRDDQELHSDGGGAFATY
;
A
#
# COMPACT_ATOMS: atom_id res chain seq x y z
N MET A 1 12.73 12.98 0.25
CA MET A 1 13.07 12.02 1.31
C MET A 1 14.17 11.09 0.79
N ARG A 2 15.17 10.72 1.59
CA ARG A 2 16.25 9.80 1.17
C ARG A 2 16.27 8.58 2.10
N THR A 3 16.44 7.40 1.54
CA THR A 3 16.63 6.14 2.26
C THR A 3 17.86 5.42 1.75
N LEU A 4 18.58 4.74 2.64
CA LEU A 4 19.79 4.02 2.28
C LEU A 4 19.90 2.69 3.04
N SER A 5 20.50 1.70 2.38
CA SER A 5 20.95 0.45 2.98
C SER A 5 22.40 0.20 2.60
N ARG A 6 23.17 -0.27 3.57
CA ARG A 6 24.55 -0.77 3.40
C ARG A 6 24.67 -2.25 3.75
N LYS A 7 23.55 -2.97 3.77
CA LYS A 7 23.55 -4.41 4.04
C LYS A 7 24.11 -5.13 2.82
N ASP A 8 25.15 -5.93 3.03
CA ASP A 8 25.77 -6.71 1.95
C ASP A 8 24.71 -7.56 1.22
N GLY A 9 24.74 -7.51 -0.10
CA GLY A 9 23.77 -8.13 -0.99
C GLY A 9 22.40 -7.45 -1.11
N ALA A 10 22.15 -6.36 -0.38
CA ALA A 10 20.91 -5.57 -0.42
C ALA A 10 21.18 -4.09 -0.13
N GLU A 11 22.05 -3.48 -0.93
CA GLU A 11 22.46 -2.09 -0.80
C GLU A 11 21.62 -1.19 -1.69
N PHE A 12 21.30 0.01 -1.21
CA PHE A 12 20.63 1.00 -2.02
C PHE A 12 20.86 2.41 -1.47
N ASP A 13 20.72 3.38 -2.35
CA ASP A 13 20.65 4.80 -2.00
C ASP A 13 19.60 5.43 -2.90
N ILE A 14 18.44 5.74 -2.33
CA ILE A 14 17.24 6.10 -3.07
C ILE A 14 16.71 7.42 -2.51
N THR A 15 16.40 8.34 -3.40
CA THR A 15 15.73 9.61 -3.07
C THR A 15 14.36 9.64 -3.73
N PHE A 16 13.36 10.01 -2.92
CA PHE A 16 11.99 10.26 -3.32
C PHE A 16 11.73 11.77 -3.29
N GLU A 17 11.27 12.32 -4.40
CA GLU A 17 10.79 13.68 -4.52
C GLU A 17 9.27 13.70 -4.35
N LEU A 18 8.77 14.59 -3.48
CA LEU A 18 7.34 14.81 -3.27
C LEU A 18 6.77 15.52 -4.52
N SER A 19 6.38 14.76 -5.54
CA SER A 19 5.90 15.30 -6.81
C SER A 19 4.38 15.40 -6.95
N ALA A 20 3.63 14.94 -5.94
CA ALA A 20 2.18 15.06 -5.88
C ALA A 20 1.75 15.53 -4.48
N PRO A 21 0.61 16.25 -4.35
CA PRO A 21 0.13 16.67 -3.05
C PRO A 21 -0.25 15.45 -2.21
N ASP A 22 0.08 15.51 -0.92
CA ASP A 22 -0.15 14.45 0.03
C ASP A 22 -1.63 14.08 0.14
N LEU A 23 -1.88 12.83 0.54
CA LEU A 23 -3.19 12.32 0.89
C LEU A 23 -3.27 12.11 2.40
N LEU A 24 -4.23 12.80 3.01
CA LEU A 24 -4.55 12.64 4.42
C LEU A 24 -5.51 11.47 4.57
N TYR A 25 -5.05 10.43 5.26
CA TYR A 25 -5.81 9.20 5.41
C TYR A 25 -7.10 9.43 6.20
N GLY A 26 -8.21 8.83 5.75
CA GLY A 26 -9.53 9.09 6.33
C GLY A 26 -10.02 10.53 6.11
N GLY A 27 -9.36 11.30 5.25
CA GLY A 27 -9.69 12.69 4.90
C GLY A 27 -9.02 13.74 5.80
N LEU A 28 -8.72 13.39 7.06
CA LEU A 28 -8.11 14.29 8.04
C LEU A 28 -6.72 13.85 8.53
N GLY A 29 -6.25 12.69 8.07
CA GLY A 29 -4.98 12.10 8.50
C GLY A 29 -5.10 11.38 9.85
N ILE A 30 -6.32 11.07 10.26
CA ILE A 30 -6.66 10.36 11.49
C ILE A 30 -7.88 9.48 11.25
N PHE A 31 -7.85 8.26 11.77
CA PHE A 31 -8.99 7.35 11.81
C PHE A 31 -8.98 6.53 13.09
N GLN A 32 -10.14 5.95 13.45
CA GLN A 32 -10.22 5.02 14.56
C GLN A 32 -10.05 3.59 14.04
N ALA A 33 -9.21 2.81 14.72
CA ALA A 33 -9.16 1.36 14.63
C ALA A 33 -9.46 0.82 16.04
N GLY A 34 -10.70 0.38 16.26
CA GLY A 34 -11.24 0.07 17.57
C GLY A 34 -11.25 1.29 18.47
N ASN A 35 -10.69 1.12 19.68
CA ASN A 35 -10.58 2.20 20.68
C ASN A 35 -9.34 3.10 20.48
N TYR A 36 -8.66 2.99 19.34
CA TYR A 36 -7.39 3.64 19.12
C TYR A 36 -7.42 4.60 17.96
N SER A 37 -6.76 5.75 18.16
CA SER A 37 -6.52 6.71 17.09
C SER A 37 -5.24 6.36 16.34
N THR A 38 -5.39 6.10 15.05
CA THR A 38 -4.28 5.93 14.11
C THR A 38 -4.15 7.21 13.29
N HIS A 39 -2.92 7.67 13.11
CA HIS A 39 -2.63 8.81 12.25
C HIS A 39 -1.84 8.34 11.04
N ASP A 40 -2.21 8.85 9.86
CA ASP A 40 -1.59 8.43 8.62
C ASP A 40 -1.68 9.53 7.55
N TRP A 41 -0.57 9.74 6.85
CA TRP A 41 -0.54 10.55 5.64
C TRP A 41 0.37 9.90 4.62
N VAL A 42 0.14 10.26 3.37
CA VAL A 42 0.69 9.54 2.24
C VAL A 42 1.24 10.48 1.19
N MET A 43 2.41 10.16 0.65
CA MET A 43 2.88 10.66 -0.64
C MET A 43 2.54 9.61 -1.71
N PRO A 44 1.54 9.83 -2.57
CA PRO A 44 1.05 8.76 -3.42
C PRO A 44 1.84 8.59 -4.73
N ALA A 45 2.45 9.65 -5.24
CA ALA A 45 3.15 9.64 -6.53
C ALA A 45 4.47 10.41 -6.47
N GLY A 46 5.44 9.85 -5.75
CA GLY A 46 6.81 10.37 -5.69
C GLY A 46 7.65 9.96 -6.90
N ARG A 47 8.49 10.89 -7.38
CA ARG A 47 9.56 10.61 -8.34
C ARG A 47 10.76 10.06 -7.60
N THR A 48 11.32 8.99 -8.10
CA THR A 48 12.35 8.22 -7.41
C THR A 48 13.60 8.15 -8.27
N ASN A 49 14.74 8.46 -7.66
CA ASN A 49 16.04 8.35 -8.29
C ASN A 49 17.03 7.70 -7.34
N GLY A 50 18.15 7.22 -7.88
CA GLY A 50 19.21 6.61 -7.11
C GLY A 50 19.62 5.25 -7.68
N TRP A 51 20.05 4.35 -6.80
CA TRP A 51 20.54 3.03 -7.22
C TRP A 51 20.19 1.93 -6.21
N ILE A 52 20.11 0.72 -6.75
CA ILE A 52 19.98 -0.54 -6.00
C ILE A 52 21.11 -1.45 -6.46
N SER A 53 21.85 -2.02 -5.51
CA SER A 53 22.87 -3.05 -5.71
C SER A 53 22.44 -4.28 -4.94
N LEU A 54 22.01 -5.31 -5.67
CA LEU A 54 21.81 -6.65 -5.12
C LEU A 54 23.01 -7.51 -5.54
N SER A 55 23.26 -8.63 -4.85
CA SER A 55 24.46 -9.48 -5.05
C SER A 55 24.78 -9.87 -6.51
N ARG A 56 23.82 -9.77 -7.43
CA ARG A 56 23.98 -10.13 -8.85
C ARG A 56 23.69 -8.99 -9.84
N PHE A 57 23.20 -7.84 -9.38
CA PHE A 57 22.81 -6.77 -10.30
C PHE A 57 22.89 -5.39 -9.66
N ASN A 58 23.24 -4.41 -10.50
CA ASN A 58 23.14 -2.99 -10.19
C ASN A 58 22.07 -2.38 -11.08
N LEU A 59 21.14 -1.64 -10.48
CA LEU A 59 20.07 -0.92 -11.15
C LEU A 59 20.17 0.56 -10.79
N THR A 60 20.12 1.41 -11.81
CA THR A 60 19.90 2.85 -11.64
C THR A 60 18.42 3.13 -11.80
N ILE A 61 17.85 3.87 -10.86
CA ILE A 61 16.45 4.31 -10.91
C ILE A 61 16.40 5.68 -11.57
N GLY A 62 15.67 5.79 -12.68
CA GLY A 62 15.42 7.05 -13.37
C GLY A 62 14.10 7.68 -12.93
N SER A 63 14.13 8.97 -12.60
CA SER A 63 12.97 9.74 -12.11
C SER A 63 11.80 9.78 -13.09
N GLU A 64 12.06 9.76 -14.40
CA GLU A 64 11.05 9.92 -15.46
C GLU A 64 10.11 8.72 -15.61
N LYS A 65 10.49 7.55 -15.09
CA LYS A 65 9.72 6.30 -15.21
C LYS A 65 9.50 5.62 -13.87
N SER A 66 9.67 6.37 -12.80
CA SER A 66 9.48 5.88 -11.44
C SER A 66 8.18 6.39 -10.86
N LEU A 67 7.52 5.53 -10.07
CA LEU A 67 6.37 5.88 -9.29
C LEU A 67 6.53 5.24 -7.91
N THR A 68 6.46 6.04 -6.86
CA THR A 68 6.58 5.53 -5.49
C THR A 68 5.46 6.05 -4.62
N TRP A 69 4.88 5.13 -3.87
CA TRP A 69 3.93 5.38 -2.82
C TRP A 69 4.62 5.27 -1.46
N TYR A 70 4.42 6.24 -0.58
CA TYR A 70 4.98 6.26 0.76
C TYR A 70 3.90 6.57 1.79
N ASP A 71 3.77 5.69 2.79
CA ASP A 71 2.88 5.89 3.93
C ASP A 71 3.69 6.26 5.17
N ARG A 72 3.17 7.22 5.95
CA ARG A 72 3.68 7.57 7.27
C ARG A 72 2.58 7.39 8.29
N GLN A 73 2.62 6.26 8.98
CA GLN A 73 1.64 5.89 9.99
C GLN A 73 2.22 5.90 11.42
N TRP A 74 1.47 6.41 12.40
CA TRP A 74 1.82 6.31 13.82
C TRP A 74 0.57 6.24 14.71
N GLY A 75 0.82 6.03 16.01
CA GLY A 75 -0.21 5.67 16.96
C GLY A 75 -0.34 4.16 17.02
N GLN A 76 -1.49 3.69 17.49
CA GLN A 76 -1.78 2.27 17.49
C GLN A 76 -2.46 1.90 16.17
N VAL A 77 -2.03 0.77 15.60
CA VAL A 77 -2.49 0.26 14.31
C VAL A 77 -3.22 -1.07 14.56
N PRO A 78 -4.14 -1.47 13.67
CA PRO A 78 -4.78 -2.79 13.77
C PRO A 78 -3.74 -3.90 13.87
N GLN A 79 -4.04 -5.04 14.49
CA GLN A 79 -3.10 -6.17 14.52
C GLN A 79 -3.03 -6.92 13.18
N SER A 80 -4.14 -6.95 12.45
CA SER A 80 -4.28 -7.59 11.14
C SER A 80 -5.04 -6.65 10.21
N TRP A 81 -4.54 -6.49 8.99
CA TRP A 81 -5.18 -5.66 7.98
C TRP A 81 -4.76 -6.07 6.56
N THR A 82 -5.63 -5.74 5.61
CA THR A 82 -5.35 -5.77 4.17
C THR A 82 -5.38 -4.34 3.66
N TRP A 83 -4.41 -3.99 2.82
CA TRP A 83 -4.31 -2.65 2.27
C TRP A 83 -3.97 -2.68 0.77
N PHE A 84 -4.46 -1.68 0.05
CA PHE A 84 -4.14 -1.47 -1.36
C PHE A 84 -3.81 0.00 -1.61
N ARG A 85 -2.78 0.24 -2.44
CA ARG A 85 -2.38 1.55 -2.95
C ARG A 85 -2.35 1.50 -4.46
N LEU A 86 -3.35 2.10 -5.08
CA LEU A 86 -3.60 1.91 -6.51
C LEU A 86 -3.55 3.26 -7.23
N HIS A 87 -2.87 3.25 -8.37
CA HIS A 87 -3.04 4.24 -9.41
C HIS A 87 -3.97 3.63 -10.45
N VAL A 88 -5.16 4.20 -10.61
CA VAL A 88 -6.16 3.74 -11.56
C VAL A 88 -6.23 4.80 -12.67
N PRO A 89 -5.89 4.45 -13.92
CA PRO A 89 -5.95 5.40 -15.03
C PRO A 89 -7.30 6.11 -15.09
N ASN A 90 -7.24 7.41 -15.32
CA ASN A 90 -8.46 8.17 -15.57
C ASN A 90 -9.05 7.78 -16.93
N GLU A 91 -10.38 7.65 -16.99
CA GLU A 91 -11.08 7.38 -18.25
C GLU A 91 -10.97 8.56 -19.21
N GLU A 92 -10.83 9.78 -18.69
CA GLU A 92 -10.54 10.98 -19.48
C GLU A 92 -9.05 11.05 -19.83
N SER A 93 -8.77 10.97 -21.13
CA SER A 93 -7.40 11.02 -21.64
C SER A 93 -6.72 12.35 -21.28
N GLY A 94 -5.52 12.27 -20.72
CA GLY A 94 -4.74 13.44 -20.31
C GLY A 94 -5.00 13.90 -18.88
N CYS A 95 -5.96 13.30 -18.17
CA CYS A 95 -6.14 13.52 -16.74
C CYS A 95 -5.19 12.63 -15.92
N PRO A 96 -4.73 13.10 -14.74
CA PRO A 96 -3.97 12.26 -13.82
C PRO A 96 -4.77 11.05 -13.35
N ASP A 97 -4.06 9.96 -13.06
CA ASP A 97 -4.64 8.76 -12.45
C ASP A 97 -5.42 9.08 -11.18
N ASN A 98 -6.50 8.35 -10.97
CA ASN A 98 -7.23 8.33 -9.71
C ASN A 98 -6.46 7.49 -8.70
N LEU A 99 -6.27 8.03 -7.50
CA LEU A 99 -5.46 7.39 -6.46
C LEU A 99 -6.38 6.76 -5.43
N TYR A 100 -6.22 5.47 -5.17
CA TYR A 100 -7.02 4.74 -4.21
C TYR A 100 -6.14 4.20 -3.10
N SER A 101 -6.49 4.56 -1.87
CA SER A 101 -5.80 4.13 -0.68
C SER A 101 -6.78 3.40 0.24
N ILE A 102 -6.79 2.08 0.14
CA ILE A 102 -7.82 1.21 0.73
C ILE A 102 -7.20 0.53 1.95
N LEU A 103 -7.93 0.55 3.07
CA LEU A 103 -7.57 -0.16 4.29
C LEU A 103 -8.80 -0.92 4.81
N VAL A 104 -8.59 -2.20 5.11
CA VAL A 104 -9.60 -3.09 5.72
C VAL A 104 -8.93 -3.82 6.86
N TRP A 105 -9.53 -3.82 8.05
CA TRP A 105 -8.98 -4.46 9.23
C TRP A 105 -10.05 -5.16 10.07
N ASP A 106 -9.61 -6.13 10.86
CA ASP A 106 -10.45 -6.75 11.88
C ASP A 106 -10.52 -5.81 13.09
N ASP A 107 -11.74 -5.43 13.47
CA ASP A 107 -12.04 -4.55 14.58
C ASP A 107 -12.88 -5.27 15.64
N THR A 108 -12.53 -6.51 15.95
CA THR A 108 -13.23 -7.33 16.95
C THR A 108 -13.33 -6.60 18.31
N PRO A 109 -14.52 -6.51 18.95
CA PRO A 109 -15.80 -7.17 18.60
C PRO A 109 -16.72 -6.36 17.67
N ASP A 110 -16.34 -5.15 17.27
CA ASP A 110 -17.16 -4.20 16.52
C ASP A 110 -17.26 -4.53 15.01
N GLY A 111 -16.52 -5.56 14.56
CA GLY A 111 -16.66 -6.16 13.24
C GLY A 111 -15.47 -5.86 12.35
N THR A 112 -15.71 -5.24 11.20
CA THR A 112 -14.67 -4.92 10.21
C THR A 112 -14.66 -3.43 9.96
N GLY A 113 -13.53 -2.79 10.22
CA GLY A 113 -13.31 -1.41 9.81
C GLY A 113 -12.79 -1.37 8.38
N ALA A 114 -13.36 -0.52 7.53
CA ALA A 114 -12.99 -0.48 6.12
C ALA A 114 -13.32 0.86 5.44
N PHE A 115 -12.34 1.46 4.79
CA PHE A 115 -12.55 2.65 3.96
C PHE A 115 -11.46 2.81 2.88
N ALA A 116 -11.78 3.63 1.88
CA ALA A 116 -10.86 4.11 0.88
C ALA A 116 -10.70 5.63 1.02
N THR A 117 -9.46 6.10 1.11
CA THR A 117 -9.15 7.52 0.83
C THR A 117 -8.80 7.63 -0.64
N VAL A 118 -9.53 8.47 -1.37
CA VAL A 118 -9.44 8.58 -2.82
C VAL A 118 -9.09 9.99 -3.25
N LYS A 119 -8.23 10.08 -4.27
CA LYS A 119 -7.95 11.33 -5.01
C LYS A 119 -8.56 11.23 -6.40
N LEU A 120 -9.56 12.08 -6.66
CA LEU A 120 -10.22 12.20 -7.95
C LEU A 120 -9.90 13.61 -8.50
N GLY A 121 -8.83 13.70 -9.29
CA GLY A 121 -8.27 14.99 -9.72
C GLY A 121 -7.87 15.87 -8.53
N ALA A 122 -8.54 17.01 -8.36
CA ALA A 122 -8.30 17.94 -7.25
C ALA A 122 -9.08 17.61 -5.97
N SER A 123 -10.02 16.65 -6.02
CA SER A 123 -10.86 16.29 -4.88
C SER A 123 -10.26 15.12 -4.10
N THR A 124 -10.32 15.20 -2.77
CA THR A 124 -10.05 14.07 -1.87
C THR A 124 -11.35 13.67 -1.18
N GLN A 125 -11.64 12.37 -1.15
CA GLN A 125 -12.85 11.82 -0.54
C GLN A 125 -12.50 10.61 0.33
N THR A 126 -13.32 10.35 1.34
CA THR A 126 -13.29 9.11 2.12
C THR A 126 -14.56 8.34 1.81
N ILE A 127 -14.40 7.16 1.23
CA ILE A 127 -15.52 6.33 0.76
C ILE A 127 -15.51 5.01 1.52
N PRO A 128 -16.63 4.61 2.14
CA PRO A 128 -16.74 3.30 2.77
C PRO A 128 -16.48 2.17 1.78
N VAL A 129 -15.77 1.13 2.23
CA VAL A 129 -15.70 -0.13 1.48
C VAL A 129 -16.98 -0.90 1.76
N GLN A 130 -17.79 -1.12 0.73
CA GLN A 130 -19.04 -1.85 0.84
C GLN A 130 -18.79 -3.36 0.92
N THR A 131 -17.84 -3.87 0.14
CA THR A 131 -17.52 -5.29 0.08
C THR A 131 -16.07 -5.47 -0.33
N MET A 132 -15.39 -6.43 0.30
CA MET A 132 -14.09 -6.94 -0.14
C MET A 132 -14.11 -8.46 -0.05
N VAL A 133 -13.91 -9.14 -1.17
CA VAL A 133 -13.90 -10.61 -1.22
C VAL A 133 -12.63 -11.10 -1.90
N PRO A 134 -12.02 -12.19 -1.40
CA PRO A 134 -10.91 -12.82 -2.08
C PRO A 134 -11.40 -13.51 -3.36
N GLY A 135 -10.57 -13.49 -4.40
CA GLY A 135 -10.78 -14.26 -5.62
C GLY A 135 -10.37 -15.73 -5.46
N HIS A 136 -10.32 -16.44 -6.58
CA HIS A 136 -10.07 -17.89 -6.56
C HIS A 136 -8.59 -18.28 -6.51
N ARG A 137 -7.68 -17.40 -6.96
CA ARG A 137 -6.24 -17.69 -6.92
C ARG A 137 -5.70 -17.45 -5.51
N ASN A 138 -5.07 -18.49 -4.98
CA ASN A 138 -4.41 -18.47 -3.67
C ASN A 138 -2.99 -19.02 -3.82
N TRP A 139 -2.08 -18.54 -2.99
CA TRP A 139 -0.74 -19.08 -2.84
C TRP A 139 -0.51 -19.46 -1.37
N THR A 140 0.00 -20.66 -1.14
CA THR A 140 0.34 -21.14 0.20
C THR A 140 1.84 -21.09 0.38
N SER A 141 2.30 -20.41 1.43
CA SER A 141 3.71 -20.30 1.75
C SER A 141 4.30 -21.67 2.11
N PRO A 142 5.40 -22.09 1.47
CA PRO A 142 6.13 -23.28 1.89
C PRO A 142 6.92 -23.06 3.19
N TYR A 143 7.07 -21.81 3.65
CA TYR A 143 7.85 -21.45 4.84
C TYR A 143 6.98 -21.37 6.09
N THR A 144 5.82 -20.71 6.00
CA THR A 144 4.92 -20.47 7.14
C THR A 144 3.66 -21.33 7.11
N GLY A 145 3.31 -21.89 5.95
CA GLY A 145 2.04 -22.60 5.75
C GLY A 145 0.82 -21.69 5.61
N TYR A 146 0.97 -20.37 5.67
CA TYR A 146 -0.13 -19.43 5.48
C TYR A 146 -0.59 -19.40 4.01
N THR A 147 -1.90 -19.28 3.81
CA THR A 147 -2.51 -19.13 2.49
C THR A 147 -2.94 -17.68 2.27
N TYR A 148 -2.45 -17.09 1.20
CA TYR A 148 -2.72 -15.70 0.81
C TYR A 148 -3.57 -15.68 -0.46
N SER A 149 -4.60 -14.83 -0.48
CA SER A 149 -5.37 -14.58 -1.69
C SER A 149 -4.63 -13.64 -2.62
N MET A 150 -4.48 -14.05 -3.88
CA MET A 150 -3.72 -13.35 -4.91
C MET A 150 -4.58 -12.39 -5.73
N ASP A 151 -5.91 -12.52 -5.58
CA ASP A 151 -6.94 -11.73 -6.23
C ASP A 151 -7.92 -11.21 -5.20
N TRP A 152 -8.43 -10.00 -5.43
CA TRP A 152 -9.41 -9.33 -4.58
C TRP A 152 -10.40 -8.56 -5.45
N TYR A 153 -11.69 -8.69 -5.14
CA TYR A 153 -12.72 -7.79 -5.64
C TYR A 153 -13.11 -6.84 -4.51
N VAL A 154 -13.02 -5.53 -4.77
CA VAL A 154 -13.39 -4.47 -3.84
C VAL A 154 -14.48 -3.62 -4.46
N LYS A 155 -15.58 -3.45 -3.72
CA LYS A 155 -16.66 -2.54 -4.05
C LYS A 155 -16.73 -1.40 -3.05
N LEU A 156 -16.72 -0.18 -3.54
CA LEU A 156 -16.87 1.04 -2.75
C LEU A 156 -18.33 1.52 -2.75
N ALA A 157 -18.71 2.26 -1.72
CA ALA A 157 -20.09 2.73 -1.53
C ALA A 157 -20.57 3.75 -2.59
N ASP A 158 -19.66 4.34 -3.37
CA ASP A 158 -19.95 5.18 -4.53
C ASP A 158 -20.28 4.38 -5.79
N GLY A 159 -20.22 3.04 -5.71
CA GLY A 159 -20.46 2.14 -6.83
C GLY A 159 -19.21 1.81 -7.64
N LYS A 160 -18.01 2.27 -7.25
CA LYS A 160 -16.76 1.87 -7.91
C LYS A 160 -16.42 0.42 -7.56
N ASP A 161 -16.17 -0.35 -8.61
CA ASP A 161 -15.68 -1.72 -8.54
C ASP A 161 -14.20 -1.77 -8.93
N LEU A 162 -13.41 -2.55 -8.19
CA LEU A 162 -11.97 -2.74 -8.39
C LEU A 162 -11.63 -4.23 -8.35
N ASP A 163 -11.12 -4.75 -9.46
CA ASP A 163 -10.49 -6.06 -9.55
C ASP A 163 -8.98 -5.91 -9.38
N ILE A 164 -8.44 -6.46 -8.29
CA ILE A 164 -7.04 -6.31 -7.90
C ILE A 164 -6.37 -7.67 -7.94
N SER A 165 -5.32 -7.81 -8.75
CA SER A 165 -4.60 -9.06 -8.94
C SER A 165 -3.10 -8.87 -8.81
N THR A 166 -2.43 -9.84 -8.20
CA THR A 166 -0.97 -9.97 -8.26
C THR A 166 -0.57 -10.61 -9.59
N ILE A 167 0.34 -9.95 -10.33
CA ILE A 167 0.67 -10.34 -11.72
C ILE A 167 2.12 -10.81 -11.88
N ILE A 168 3.06 -10.31 -11.08
CA ILE A 168 4.49 -10.55 -11.32
C ILE A 168 4.95 -11.92 -10.81
N ARG A 169 4.60 -12.26 -9.57
CA ARG A 169 4.97 -13.51 -8.92
C ARG A 169 4.11 -13.77 -7.69
N ASP A 170 3.98 -15.02 -7.30
CA ASP A 170 3.15 -15.44 -6.16
C ASP A 170 3.89 -15.33 -4.83
N ASP A 171 5.20 -15.57 -4.82
CA ASP A 171 6.07 -15.68 -3.65
C ASP A 171 6.56 -14.32 -3.12
N GLN A 172 5.61 -13.50 -2.65
CA GLN A 172 5.90 -12.16 -2.11
C GLN A 172 5.77 -12.05 -0.59
N GLU A 173 5.59 -13.17 0.11
CA GLU A 173 5.65 -13.19 1.57
C GLU A 173 7.06 -12.80 2.03
N LEU A 174 7.10 -11.83 2.94
CA LEU A 174 8.23 -11.63 3.82
C LEU A 174 7.89 -12.33 5.13
N HIS A 175 8.75 -13.26 5.57
CA HIS A 175 8.65 -13.89 6.88
C HIS A 175 9.95 -13.68 7.68
N SER A 176 9.87 -13.79 9.01
CA SER A 176 11.04 -13.85 9.89
C SER A 176 11.16 -15.26 10.49
N ASP A 177 12.38 -15.72 10.70
CA ASP A 177 12.62 -16.98 11.41
C ASP A 177 12.20 -16.80 12.88
N GLY A 178 11.22 -17.60 13.33
CA GLY A 178 10.67 -17.53 14.68
C GLY A 178 9.35 -16.75 14.83
N GLY A 179 8.73 -16.31 13.73
CA GLY A 179 7.39 -15.71 13.75
C GLY A 179 7.30 -14.34 14.42
N GLY A 180 8.45 -13.65 14.58
CA GLY A 180 8.51 -12.30 15.17
C GLY A 180 8.32 -11.19 14.14
N ALA A 181 8.06 -9.97 14.63
CA ALA A 181 8.15 -8.78 13.80
C ALA A 181 9.55 -8.65 13.17
N PHE A 182 9.63 -8.14 11.94
CA PHE A 182 10.91 -7.75 11.38
C PHE A 182 11.59 -6.76 12.32
N ALA A 183 12.88 -6.96 12.57
CA ALA A 183 13.67 -5.96 13.28
C ALA A 183 13.59 -4.65 12.49
N THR A 184 12.84 -3.69 13.03
CA THR A 184 12.82 -2.31 12.57
C THR A 184 13.99 -1.62 13.28
N TYR A 185 14.85 -1.00 12.49
CA TYR A 185 16.07 -0.30 12.94
C TYR A 185 15.79 1.16 13.23
#